data_AF-A0A2M7MX11-F1
#
_entry.id   AF-A0A2M7MX11-F1
#
_cell.length_a   1.000
_cell.length_b   1.000
_cell.length_c   1.000
_cell.angle_alpha   90.00
_cell.angle_beta   90.00
_cell.angle_gamma   90.00
#
_symmetry.space_group_name_H-M   'P 1'
#
loop_
_entity.id
_entity.type
_entity.pdbx_description
1 polymer ?
#
loop_
_entity_poly.entity_id
_entity_poly.type
_entity_poly.pdbx_seq_one_letter_code
_entity_poly.pdbx_strand_id
1 'polypeptide(L)'
;MTEPGKLAAYLIILLAASWLTSPAWLAAGLGAVLMLSGLDAGRLLRRALLATAAFSGTVSLAYMAYYWWQTRSLPLDWLLTVNLRVLLMALLTFLFIARVDLFQALAFSRRLSFLLVLAVSQSLGLKRTLEEFRLGLQSRCPRPAGLRARYRAAAHAAAWLLDRALANAHESAQAMQSRGVFR
;
A
#
# COMPACT_ATOMS: atom_id res chain seq x y z
N MET A 1 7.50 -21.63 9.50
CA MET A 1 7.99 -20.31 9.97
C MET A 1 6.87 -19.59 10.67
N THR A 2 7.13 -18.99 11.83
CA THR A 2 6.17 -18.13 12.54
C THR A 2 5.90 -16.85 11.73
N GLU A 3 4.71 -16.27 11.84
CA GLU A 3 4.33 -15.00 11.18
C GLU A 3 5.30 -13.84 11.43
N PRO A 4 5.79 -13.58 12.67
CA PRO A 4 6.83 -12.56 12.88
C PRO A 4 8.15 -12.88 12.15
N GLY A 5 8.50 -14.16 12.02
CA GLY A 5 9.66 -14.59 11.24
C GLY A 5 9.50 -14.30 9.75
N LYS A 6 8.28 -14.42 9.20
CA LYS A 6 7.98 -14.02 7.81
C LYS A 6 8.11 -12.52 7.61
N LEU A 7 7.68 -11.70 8.58
CA LEU A 7 7.84 -10.24 8.54
C LEU A 7 9.31 -9.83 8.57
N ALA A 8 10.11 -10.42 9.47
CA ALA A 8 11.55 -10.15 9.52
C ALA A 8 12.24 -10.58 8.21
N ALA A 9 11.93 -11.77 7.70
CA ALA A 9 12.46 -12.23 6.42
C ALA A 9 12.07 -11.30 5.26
N TYR A 10 10.82 -10.85 5.20
CA TYR A 10 10.36 -9.87 4.21
C TYR A 10 11.15 -8.56 4.28
N LEU A 11 11.34 -7.99 5.48
CA LEU A 11 12.10 -6.74 5.65
C LEU A 11 13.57 -6.91 5.23
N ILE A 12 14.20 -8.02 5.61
CA ILE A 12 15.58 -8.33 5.24
C ILE A 12 15.71 -8.48 3.72
N ILE A 13 14.81 -9.22 3.08
CA ILE A 13 14.82 -9.41 1.62
C ILE A 13 14.57 -8.08 0.91
N LEU A 14 13.67 -7.24 1.42
CA LEU A 14 13.39 -5.92 0.85
C LEU A 14 14.61 -5.00 0.92
N LEU A 15 15.32 -4.98 2.05
CA LEU A 15 16.57 -4.24 2.22
C LEU A 15 17.66 -4.78 1.29
N ALA A 16 17.83 -6.10 1.23
CA ALA A 16 18.79 -6.74 0.33
C ALA A 16 18.50 -6.39 -1.14
N ALA A 17 17.24 -6.44 -1.57
CA ALA A 17 16.82 -6.09 -2.93
C ALA A 17 17.14 -4.62 -3.29
N SER A 18 17.11 -3.72 -2.31
CA SER A 18 17.50 -2.32 -2.50
C SER A 18 19.00 -2.16 -2.79
N TRP A 19 19.83 -3.00 -2.18
CA TRP A 19 21.31 -2.96 -2.30
C TRP A 19 21.82 -3.71 -3.53
N LEU A 20 21.02 -4.60 -4.11
CA LEU A 20 21.40 -5.37 -5.29
C LEU A 20 21.48 -4.47 -6.54
N THR A 21 22.69 -4.28 -7.06
CA THR A 21 22.95 -3.52 -8.28
C THR A 21 23.00 -4.40 -9.54
N SER A 22 23.19 -5.71 -9.39
CA SER A 22 23.37 -6.63 -10.51
C SER A 22 22.02 -7.08 -11.10
N PRO A 23 21.79 -6.90 -12.42
CA PRO A 23 20.52 -7.21 -13.05
C PRO A 23 20.19 -8.71 -13.02
N ALA A 24 21.21 -9.56 -13.15
CA ALA A 24 21.04 -11.02 -13.09
C ALA A 24 20.49 -11.51 -11.74
N TRP A 25 20.96 -10.93 -10.63
CA TRP A 25 20.49 -11.29 -9.30
C TRP A 25 19.08 -10.78 -9.02
N LEU A 26 18.72 -9.60 -9.53
CA LEU A 26 17.35 -9.09 -9.47
C LEU A 26 16.38 -9.97 -10.28
N ALA A 27 16.81 -10.42 -11.47
CA ALA A 27 16.03 -11.33 -12.30
C ALA A 27 15.83 -12.69 -11.61
N ALA A 28 16.90 -13.24 -11.01
CA ALA A 28 16.84 -14.47 -10.24
C ALA A 28 15.91 -14.34 -9.02
N GLY A 29 16.00 -13.22 -8.29
CA GLY A 29 15.10 -12.91 -7.18
C GLY A 29 13.64 -12.82 -7.62
N LEU A 30 13.37 -12.20 -8.76
CA LEU A 30 12.04 -12.10 -9.34
C LEU A 30 11.50 -13.48 -9.73
N GLY A 31 12.33 -14.31 -10.35
CA GLY A 31 12.00 -15.72 -10.65
C GLY A 31 11.67 -16.52 -9.40
N ALA A 32 12.48 -16.39 -8.34
CA ALA A 32 12.25 -17.07 -7.07
C ALA A 32 10.91 -16.64 -6.42
N VAL A 33 10.60 -15.34 -6.45
CA VAL A 33 9.32 -14.82 -5.91
C VAL A 33 8.12 -15.30 -6.73
N LEU A 34 8.26 -15.39 -8.06
CA LEU A 34 7.20 -15.96 -8.91
C LEU A 34 7.00 -17.45 -8.63
N MET A 35 8.07 -18.21 -8.44
CA MET A 35 7.98 -19.63 -8.05
C MET A 35 7.28 -19.79 -6.69
N LEU A 36 7.63 -18.97 -5.70
CA LEU A 36 6.99 -18.97 -4.37
C LEU A 36 5.50 -18.54 -4.42
N SER A 37 5.14 -17.71 -5.39
CA SER A 37 3.76 -17.25 -5.59
C SER A 37 2.84 -18.37 -6.10
N GLY A 38 3.38 -19.38 -6.78
CA GLY A 38 2.63 -20.53 -7.29
C GLY A 38 1.57 -20.13 -8.33
N LEU A 39 0.36 -20.68 -8.20
CA LEU A 39 -0.74 -20.46 -9.15
C LEU A 39 -1.21 -19.00 -9.24
N ASP A 40 -1.00 -18.21 -8.18
CA ASP A 40 -1.36 -16.79 -8.15
C ASP A 40 -0.31 -15.86 -8.78
N ALA A 41 0.83 -16.41 -9.25
CA ALA A 41 1.95 -15.63 -9.76
C ALA A 41 1.54 -14.66 -10.87
N GLY A 42 0.74 -15.10 -11.83
CA GLY A 42 0.29 -14.24 -12.93
C GLY A 42 -0.58 -13.06 -12.47
N ARG A 43 -1.46 -13.31 -11.48
CA ARG A 43 -2.33 -12.27 -10.92
C ARG A 43 -1.52 -11.26 -10.10
N LEU A 44 -0.58 -11.73 -9.30
CA LEU A 44 0.32 -10.90 -8.50
C LEU A 44 1.24 -10.06 -9.41
N LEU A 45 1.82 -10.68 -10.44
CA LEU A 45 2.67 -10.01 -11.42
C LEU A 45 1.91 -8.92 -12.16
N ARG A 46 0.68 -9.20 -12.63
CA ARG A 46 -0.15 -8.18 -13.30
C ARG A 46 -0.47 -7.00 -12.38
N ARG A 47 -0.79 -7.27 -11.10
CA ARG A 47 -1.03 -6.21 -10.11
C ARG A 47 0.23 -5.39 -9.84
N ALA A 48 1.38 -6.04 -9.69
CA ALA A 48 2.67 -5.39 -9.50
C ALA A 48 3.01 -4.50 -10.70
N LEU A 49 2.91 -5.04 -11.92
CA LEU A 49 3.14 -4.28 -13.15
C LEU A 49 2.19 -3.08 -13.27
N LEU A 50 0.89 -3.25 -13.05
CA LEU A 50 -0.05 -2.13 -13.12
C LEU A 50 0.22 -1.06 -12.07
N ALA A 51 0.63 -1.46 -10.86
CA ALA A 51 0.97 -0.54 -9.79
C ALA A 51 2.25 0.25 -10.08
N THR A 52 3.25 -0.37 -10.71
CA THR A 52 4.55 0.26 -10.96
C THR A 52 4.68 0.89 -12.34
N ALA A 53 3.85 0.51 -13.32
CA ALA A 53 3.99 0.92 -14.72
C ALA A 53 3.91 2.44 -14.90
N ALA A 54 2.96 3.11 -14.24
CA ALA A 54 2.81 4.56 -14.36
C ALA A 54 4.08 5.28 -13.85
N PHE A 55 4.52 4.96 -12.64
CA PHE A 55 5.71 5.58 -12.04
C PHE A 55 6.99 5.22 -12.80
N SER A 56 7.24 3.92 -13.00
CA SER A 56 8.47 3.43 -13.64
C SER A 56 8.55 3.84 -15.10
N GLY A 57 7.40 3.89 -15.79
CA GLY A 57 7.30 4.39 -17.16
C GLY A 57 7.64 5.87 -17.24
N THR A 58 7.07 6.71 -16.37
CA THR A 58 7.40 8.15 -16.35
C THR A 58 8.87 8.40 -16.06
N VAL A 59 9.45 7.72 -15.06
CA VAL A 59 10.88 7.87 -14.72
C VAL A 59 11.76 7.39 -15.87
N SER A 60 11.45 6.24 -16.46
CA SER A 60 12.22 5.69 -17.58
C SER A 60 12.16 6.60 -18.80
N LEU A 61 10.99 7.14 -19.13
CA LEU A 61 10.83 8.09 -20.24
C LEU A 61 11.58 9.40 -19.99
N ALA A 62 11.52 9.94 -18.78
CA ALA A 62 12.24 11.16 -18.41
C ALA A 62 13.76 11.00 -18.54
N TYR A 63 14.29 9.88 -18.03
CA TYR A 63 15.72 9.57 -18.16
C TYR A 63 16.12 9.30 -19.61
N MET A 64 15.28 8.59 -20.37
CA MET A 64 15.55 8.33 -21.78
C MET A 64 15.60 9.63 -22.59
N ALA A 65 14.68 10.57 -22.35
CA ALA A 65 14.69 11.88 -22.98
C ALA A 65 15.93 12.71 -22.61
N TYR A 66 16.33 12.68 -21.32
CA TYR A 66 17.52 13.36 -20.83
C TYR A 66 18.81 12.84 -21.49
N TYR A 67 19.01 11.52 -21.50
CA TYR A 67 20.20 10.91 -22.10
C TYR A 67 20.22 11.02 -23.63
N TRP A 68 19.05 10.98 -24.27
CA TRP A 68 18.91 11.26 -25.70
C TRP A 68 19.40 12.66 -26.05
N TRP A 69 19.04 13.66 -25.23
CA TRP A 69 19.46 15.04 -25.42
C TRP A 69 20.96 15.24 -25.20
N GLN A 70 21.52 14.62 -24.15
CA GLN A 70 22.89 14.92 -23.70
C GLN A 70 23.95 14.08 -24.42
N THR A 71 23.71 12.79 -24.62
CA THR A 71 24.80 11.83 -24.91
C THR A 71 24.48 10.88 -26.07
N ARG A 72 23.25 10.90 -26.62
CA ARG A 72 22.74 10.01 -27.68
C ARG A 72 22.92 8.49 -27.43
N SER A 73 23.32 8.10 -26.22
CA SER A 73 23.48 6.72 -25.79
C SER A 73 22.41 6.41 -24.75
N LEU A 74 21.77 5.25 -24.92
CA LEU A 74 20.74 4.78 -24.01
C LEU A 74 21.38 3.89 -22.94
N PRO A 75 21.36 4.27 -21.65
CA PRO A 75 21.89 3.44 -20.57
C PRO A 75 20.88 2.31 -20.24
N LEU A 76 20.82 1.31 -21.13
CA LEU A 76 19.90 0.17 -21.04
C LEU A 76 20.12 -0.63 -19.74
N ASP A 77 21.36 -0.79 -19.29
CA ASP A 77 21.68 -1.53 -18.06
C ASP A 77 21.10 -0.87 -16.81
N TRP A 78 21.17 0.46 -16.73
CA TRP A 78 20.59 1.21 -15.61
C TRP A 78 19.06 1.16 -15.63
N LEU A 79 18.45 1.40 -16.80
CA LEU A 79 17.01 1.32 -16.99
C LEU A 79 16.48 -0.06 -16.57
N LEU A 80 17.13 -1.12 -17.03
CA LEU A 80 16.73 -2.48 -16.72
C LEU A 80 16.85 -2.78 -15.23
N THR A 81 17.97 -2.40 -14.59
CA THR A 81 18.20 -2.60 -13.15
C THR A 81 17.16 -1.90 -12.30
N VAL A 82 16.84 -0.63 -12.60
CA VAL A 82 15.84 0.15 -11.86
C VAL A 82 14.45 -0.45 -12.01
N ASN A 83 14.03 -0.77 -13.23
CA ASN A 83 12.72 -1.36 -13.49
C ASN A 83 12.56 -2.73 -12.81
N LEU A 84 13.59 -3.59 -12.88
CA LEU A 84 13.60 -4.89 -12.21
C LEU A 84 13.53 -4.76 -10.70
N ARG A 85 14.29 -3.84 -10.11
CA ARG A 85 14.28 -3.60 -8.65
C ARG A 85 12.90 -3.14 -8.18
N VAL A 86 12.33 -2.14 -8.84
CA VAL A 86 10.99 -1.61 -8.50
C VAL A 86 9.94 -2.71 -8.62
N LEU A 87 9.98 -3.50 -9.71
CA LEU A 87 9.05 -4.60 -9.92
C LEU A 87 9.20 -5.71 -8.87
N LEU A 88 10.45 -6.10 -8.55
CA LEU A 88 10.75 -7.10 -7.52
C LEU A 88 10.22 -6.67 -6.15
N MET A 89 10.49 -5.42 -5.75
CA MET A 89 10.02 -4.88 -4.46
C MET A 89 8.48 -4.82 -4.40
N ALA A 90 7.82 -4.40 -5.50
CA ALA A 90 6.36 -4.41 -5.58
C ALA A 90 5.79 -5.83 -5.48
N LEU A 91 6.36 -6.79 -6.21
CA LEU A 91 5.93 -8.18 -6.20
C LEU A 91 6.11 -8.82 -4.81
N LEU A 92 7.26 -8.59 -4.15
CA LEU A 92 7.51 -9.01 -2.77
C LEU A 92 6.46 -8.44 -1.81
N THR A 93 6.12 -7.16 -1.94
CA THR A 93 5.10 -6.50 -1.12
C THR A 93 3.73 -7.15 -1.31
N PHE A 94 3.32 -7.42 -2.56
CA PHE A 94 2.05 -8.07 -2.83
C PHE A 94 2.02 -9.53 -2.34
N LEU A 95 3.12 -10.27 -2.50
CA LEU A 95 3.23 -11.63 -2.00
C LEU A 95 3.12 -11.65 -0.46
N PHE A 96 3.80 -10.72 0.22
CA PHE A 96 3.73 -10.57 1.67
C PHE A 96 2.29 -10.31 2.13
N ILE A 97 1.62 -9.30 1.56
CA ILE A 97 0.23 -8.97 1.90
C ILE A 97 -0.72 -10.14 1.65
N ALA A 98 -0.48 -10.95 0.61
CA ALA A 98 -1.34 -12.08 0.27
C ALA A 98 -1.16 -13.31 1.17
N ARG A 99 0.00 -13.47 1.81
CA ARG A 99 0.39 -14.71 2.51
C ARG A 99 0.64 -14.55 4.02
N VAL A 100 0.69 -13.32 4.51
CA VAL A 100 0.99 -13.01 5.92
C VAL A 100 -0.23 -12.36 6.57
N ASP A 101 -0.64 -12.91 7.71
CA ASP A 101 -1.65 -12.29 8.55
C ASP A 101 -0.99 -11.17 9.36
N LEU A 102 -1.32 -9.92 9.04
CA LEU A 102 -0.73 -8.75 9.69
C LEU A 102 -0.99 -8.72 11.20
N PHE A 103 -2.13 -9.23 11.67
CA PHE A 103 -2.43 -9.28 13.11
C PHE A 103 -1.48 -10.24 13.84
N GLN A 104 -1.23 -11.41 13.26
CA GLN A 104 -0.29 -12.38 13.81
C GLN A 104 1.17 -11.94 13.62
N ALA A 105 1.49 -11.25 12.53
CA ALA A 105 2.83 -10.75 12.27
C ALA A 105 3.27 -9.69 13.30
N LEU A 106 2.34 -8.88 13.82
CA LEU A 106 2.62 -7.88 14.86
C LEU A 106 2.41 -8.40 16.30
N ALA A 107 2.12 -9.69 16.48
CA ALA A 107 1.87 -10.30 17.79
C ALA A 107 3.08 -10.21 18.75
N PHE A 108 4.29 -9.93 18.23
CA PHE A 108 5.49 -9.69 19.06
C PHE A 108 5.34 -8.45 19.97
N SER A 109 4.46 -7.51 19.63
CA SER A 109 4.23 -6.30 20.43
C SER A 109 2.74 -6.10 20.69
N ARG A 110 2.36 -6.19 21.97
CA ARG A 110 0.97 -5.94 22.43
C ARG A 110 0.48 -4.55 22.04
N ARG A 111 1.35 -3.53 22.12
CA ARG A 111 1.00 -2.14 21.76
C ARG A 111 0.69 -1.98 20.28
N LEU A 112 1.52 -2.57 19.41
CA LEU A 112 1.32 -2.49 17.96
C LEU A 112 0.09 -3.29 17.52
N SER A 113 -0.08 -4.50 18.07
CA SER A 113 -1.28 -5.29 17.83
C SER A 113 -2.55 -4.55 18.26
N PHE A 114 -2.50 -3.91 19.44
CA PHE A 114 -3.60 -3.08 19.94
C PHE A 114 -3.91 -1.90 19.00
N LEU A 115 -2.89 -1.14 18.57
CA LEU A 115 -3.06 -0.03 17.64
C LEU A 115 -3.62 -0.48 16.30
N LEU A 116 -3.16 -1.62 15.78
CA LEU A 116 -3.65 -2.18 14.52
C LEU A 116 -5.14 -2.53 14.62
N VAL A 117 -5.55 -3.22 15.68
CA VAL A 117 -6.96 -3.56 15.92
C VAL A 117 -7.82 -2.29 16.01
N LEU A 118 -7.37 -1.30 16.78
CA LEU A 118 -8.08 -0.02 16.90
C LEU A 118 -8.20 0.67 15.54
N ALA A 119 -7.11 0.79 14.79
CA ALA A 119 -7.09 1.44 13.47
C ALA A 119 -8.00 0.72 12.47
N VAL A 120 -7.96 -0.62 12.43
CA VAL A 120 -8.83 -1.40 11.54
C VAL A 120 -10.30 -1.20 11.93
N SER A 121 -10.64 -1.26 13.21
CA SER A 121 -12.00 -1.03 13.69
C SER A 121 -12.53 0.36 13.31
N GLN A 122 -11.72 1.42 13.52
CA GLN A 122 -12.10 2.78 13.16
C GLN A 122 -12.22 2.96 11.64
N SER A 123 -11.31 2.37 10.85
CA SER A 123 -11.35 2.46 9.39
C SER A 123 -12.61 1.82 8.80
N LEU A 124 -13.08 0.70 9.37
CA LEU A 124 -14.31 0.03 8.95
C LEU A 124 -15.55 0.88 9.28
N GLY A 125 -15.56 1.52 10.46
CA GLY A 125 -16.63 2.46 10.84
C GLY A 125 -16.70 3.65 9.88
N LEU A 126 -15.57 4.34 9.67
CA LEU A 126 -15.49 5.49 8.77
C LEU A 126 -15.85 5.12 7.32
N LYS A 127 -15.44 3.93 6.86
CA LYS A 127 -15.80 3.43 5.52
C LYS A 127 -17.32 3.30 5.35
N ARG A 128 -18.01 2.72 6.35
CA ARG A 128 -19.48 2.60 6.32
C ARG A 128 -20.14 3.97 6.27
N THR A 129 -19.70 4.91 7.10
CA THR A 129 -20.26 6.27 7.08
C THR A 129 -19.98 7.01 5.78
N LEU A 130 -18.82 6.80 5.15
CA LEU A 130 -18.53 7.34 3.82
C LEU A 130 -19.48 6.76 2.75
N GLU A 131 -19.81 5.48 2.83
CA GLU A 131 -20.81 4.85 1.95
C GLU A 131 -22.20 5.44 2.17
N GLU A 132 -22.59 5.74 3.41
CA GLU A 132 -23.85 6.43 3.72
C GLU A 132 -23.91 7.85 3.12
N PHE A 133 -22.83 8.62 3.21
CA PHE A 133 -22.74 9.93 2.54
C PHE A 133 -22.91 9.80 1.02
N ARG A 134 -22.30 8.77 0.42
CA ARG A 134 -22.42 8.50 -1.02
C ARG A 134 -23.86 8.17 -1.40
N LEU A 135 -24.54 7.32 -0.63
CA LEU A 135 -25.95 6.97 -0.84
C LEU A 135 -26.87 8.18 -0.64
N GLY A 136 -26.59 9.01 0.37
CA GLY A 136 -27.31 10.25 0.63
C GLY A 136 -27.17 11.28 -0.50
N LEU A 137 -26.00 11.36 -1.14
CA LEU A 137 -25.83 12.19 -2.34
C LEU A 137 -26.62 11.63 -3.53
N GLN A 138 -26.61 10.31 -3.71
CA GLN A 138 -27.30 9.64 -4.81
C GLN A 138 -28.82 9.77 -4.69
N SER A 139 -29.39 9.68 -3.49
CA SER A 139 -30.84 9.81 -3.27
C SER A 139 -31.34 11.24 -3.48
N ARG A 140 -30.50 12.24 -3.20
CA ARG A 140 -30.85 13.67 -3.35
C ARG A 140 -30.71 14.18 -4.79
N CYS A 141 -30.18 13.38 -5.71
CA CYS A 141 -29.91 13.80 -7.07
C CYS A 141 -30.65 12.90 -8.07
N PRO A 142 -31.66 13.40 -8.79
CA PRO A 142 -32.39 12.62 -9.81
C PRO A 142 -31.53 12.25 -11.03
N ARG A 143 -30.35 12.85 -11.16
CA ARG A 143 -29.31 12.55 -12.17
C ARG A 143 -27.95 12.46 -11.50
N PRO A 144 -26.95 11.76 -12.07
CA PRO A 144 -25.61 11.70 -11.49
C PRO A 144 -25.05 13.11 -11.27
N ALA A 145 -24.60 13.38 -10.03
CA ALA A 145 -24.09 14.69 -9.65
C ALA A 145 -22.85 15.08 -10.49
N GLY A 146 -22.81 16.33 -10.94
CA GLY A 146 -21.65 16.87 -11.66
C GLY A 146 -20.39 16.90 -10.80
N LEU A 147 -19.21 16.97 -11.43
CA LEU A 147 -17.90 16.90 -10.75
C LEU A 147 -17.75 17.92 -9.62
N ARG A 148 -18.19 19.16 -9.82
CA ARG A 148 -18.15 20.22 -8.79
C ARG A 148 -19.02 19.91 -7.57
N ALA A 149 -20.18 19.28 -7.78
CA ALA A 149 -21.08 18.89 -6.69
C ALA A 149 -20.50 17.70 -5.91
N ARG A 150 -19.94 16.71 -6.63
CA ARG A 150 -19.24 15.57 -6.01
C ARG A 150 -18.05 16.01 -5.18
N TYR A 151 -17.25 16.95 -5.68
CA TYR A 151 -16.12 17.50 -4.94
C TYR A 151 -16.55 18.20 -3.65
N ARG A 152 -17.57 19.07 -3.71
CA ARG A 152 -18.10 19.74 -2.51
C ARG A 152 -18.66 18.74 -1.50
N ALA A 153 -19.45 17.77 -1.96
CA ALA A 153 -19.99 16.72 -1.09
C ALA A 153 -18.88 15.88 -0.44
N ALA A 154 -17.84 15.52 -1.20
CA ALA A 154 -16.68 14.81 -0.66
C ALA A 154 -15.91 15.65 0.36
N ALA A 155 -15.73 16.96 0.12
CA ALA A 155 -15.08 17.86 1.06
C ALA A 155 -15.86 17.96 2.38
N HIS A 156 -17.19 18.09 2.33
CA HIS A 156 -18.03 18.11 3.53
C HIS A 156 -18.00 16.78 4.27
N ALA A 157 -18.09 15.65 3.55
CA ALA A 157 -17.97 14.33 4.16
C ALA A 157 -16.60 14.14 4.81
N ALA A 158 -15.51 14.56 4.17
CA ALA A 158 -14.16 14.44 4.70
C ALA A 158 -13.96 15.29 5.97
N ALA A 159 -14.44 16.54 5.97
CA ALA A 159 -14.40 17.40 7.15
C ALA A 159 -15.17 16.79 8.32
N TRP A 160 -16.40 16.33 8.08
CA TRP A 160 -17.22 15.69 9.11
C TRP A 160 -16.57 14.39 9.64
N LEU A 161 -16.00 13.56 8.75
CA LEU A 161 -15.33 12.32 9.14
C LEU A 161 -14.10 12.60 10.00
N LEU A 162 -13.35 13.67 9.70
CA LEU A 162 -12.19 14.07 10.49
C LEU A 162 -12.60 14.54 11.89
N ASP A 163 -13.60 15.42 11.98
CA ASP A 163 -14.13 15.90 13.26
C ASP A 163 -14.66 14.73 14.10
N ARG A 164 -15.39 13.81 13.46
CA ARG A 164 -15.89 12.59 14.10
C ARG A 164 -14.76 11.68 14.57
N ALA A 165 -13.71 11.52 13.78
CA ALA A 165 -12.55 10.70 14.14
C ALA A 165 -11.79 11.29 15.35
N LEU A 166 -11.62 12.62 15.41
CA LEU A 166 -11.00 13.30 16.54
C LEU A 166 -11.84 13.17 17.82
N ALA A 167 -13.15 13.39 17.73
CA ALA A 167 -14.06 13.20 18.86
C ALA A 167 -14.04 11.74 19.35
N ASN A 168 -14.17 10.77 18.44
CA ASN A 168 -14.11 9.35 18.77
C ASN A 168 -12.77 8.95 19.40
N ALA A 169 -11.66 9.54 18.96
CA ALA A 169 -10.34 9.27 19.55
C ALA A 169 -10.28 9.72 21.01
N HIS A 170 -10.84 10.89 21.32
CA HIS A 170 -10.92 11.40 22.69
C HIS A 170 -11.80 10.52 23.58
N GLU A 171 -13.02 10.20 23.11
CA GLU A 171 -13.95 9.32 23.82
C GLU A 171 -13.36 7.92 24.04
N SER A 172 -12.73 7.35 23.00
CA SER A 172 -12.10 6.03 23.09
C SER A 172 -10.94 6.03 24.09
N ALA A 173 -10.10 7.06 24.07
CA ALA A 173 -8.98 7.18 25.02
C ALA A 173 -9.48 7.28 26.46
N GLN A 174 -10.49 8.11 26.73
CA GLN A 174 -11.10 8.22 28.06
C GLN A 174 -11.76 6.92 28.52
N ALA A 175 -12.53 6.26 27.65
CA ALA A 175 -13.16 4.98 27.95
C ALA A 175 -12.14 3.88 28.24
N MET A 176 -10.99 3.91 27.59
CA MET A 176 -9.91 2.98 27.84
C MET A 176 -9.16 3.27 29.14
N GLN A 177 -8.94 4.55 29.47
CA GLN A 177 -8.38 4.97 30.75
C GLN A 177 -9.27 4.56 31.93
N SER A 178 -10.59 4.77 31.83
CA SER A 178 -11.54 4.38 32.88
C SER A 178 -11.60 2.86 33.09
N ARG A 179 -11.38 2.07 32.02
CA ARG A 179 -11.25 0.61 32.06
C ARG A 179 -9.87 0.13 32.55
N GLY A 180 -8.96 1.04 32.88
CA GLY A 180 -7.62 0.71 33.41
C GLY A 180 -6.64 0.15 32.38
N VAL A 181 -6.87 0.38 31.07
CA VAL A 181 -6.01 -0.14 30.00
C VAL A 181 -4.67 0.61 29.94
N PHE A 182 -4.66 1.88 30.34
CA PHE A 182 -3.47 2.72 30.44
C PHE A 182 -3.22 3.03 31.93
N ARG A 183 -2.56 2.11 32.62
CA ARG A 183 -1.91 2.38 33.91
C ARG A 183 -0.41 2.44 33.69
#